data_AF-A0A6M1Z8K8-F1
#
_entry.id   AF-A0A6M1Z8K8-F1
#
_cell.length_a   1.000
_cell.length_b   1.000
_cell.length_c   1.000
_cell.angle_alpha   90.00
_cell.angle_beta   90.00
_cell.angle_gamma   90.00
#
_symmetry.space_group_name_H-M   'P 1'
#
loop_
_entity.id
_entity.type
_entity.pdbx_description
1 polymer ?
#
loop_
_entity_poly.entity_id
_entity_poly.type
_entity_poly.pdbx_seq_one_letter_code
_entity_poly.pdbx_strand_id
1 'polypeptide(L)'
;MSVESLAQPKVETNPELQPFFPDIPKIPYPIALNILQNMNNQEIQEIRRVSKTWNKVINILKPEIESKSKFIRLLNSMIGDFYNKEKFQQLKTFYNSLSSNLKLEFIHLKNKMNDTILRPAAQIKDSEFIFEILSQLNFQNRKKCILSPNNDGITPFHIATLTFDDKKIVGNVMLRTLTSSDAKRIENNFVNYGWNLDDVNPGVYDYAPPVIECPAEFKC
;
A
#
# COMPACT_ATOMS: atom_id res chain seq x y z
N MET A 1 50.28 -6.80 8.04
CA MET A 1 48.98 -7.26 7.51
C MET A 1 47.91 -6.62 8.36
N SER A 2 47.38 -5.48 7.89
CA SER A 2 46.44 -4.65 8.62
C SER A 2 45.02 -5.02 8.21
N VAL A 3 44.14 -5.21 9.19
CA VAL A 3 42.73 -5.54 8.99
C VAL A 3 42.00 -4.23 8.72
N GLU A 4 41.56 -4.00 7.48
CA GLU A 4 40.71 -2.86 7.15
C GLU A 4 39.30 -3.08 7.72
N SER A 5 38.91 -2.18 8.61
CA SER A 5 37.58 -2.06 9.19
C SER A 5 36.61 -1.51 8.14
N LEU A 6 35.68 -2.33 7.68
CA LEU A 6 34.57 -1.91 6.83
C LEU A 6 33.56 -1.11 7.67
N ALA A 7 33.54 0.20 7.46
CA ALA A 7 32.55 1.10 8.03
C ALA A 7 31.13 0.74 7.54
N GLN A 8 30.20 0.56 8.49
CA GLN A 8 28.78 0.36 8.18
C GLN A 8 28.16 1.65 7.62
N PRO A 9 27.21 1.56 6.66
CA PRO A 9 26.56 2.73 6.11
C PRO A 9 25.68 3.41 7.17
N LYS A 10 25.85 4.73 7.34
CA LYS A 10 24.96 5.58 8.14
C LYS A 10 23.55 5.50 7.56
N VAL A 11 22.63 4.91 8.32
CA VAL A 11 21.20 5.03 8.06
C VAL A 11 20.80 6.46 8.40
N GLU A 12 20.66 7.31 7.38
CA GLU A 12 20.00 8.61 7.50
C GLU A 12 18.52 8.37 7.77
N THR A 13 18.14 8.41 9.05
CA THR A 13 16.74 8.45 9.46
C THR A 13 16.16 9.81 9.07
N ASN A 14 15.26 9.82 8.08
CA ASN A 14 14.47 10.99 7.70
C ASN A 14 13.73 11.54 8.95
N PRO A 15 14.03 12.77 9.41
CA PRO A 15 13.47 13.32 10.65
C PRO A 15 11.95 13.54 10.62
N GLU A 16 11.33 13.56 9.44
CA GLU A 16 9.93 13.98 9.28
C GLU A 16 8.89 12.87 9.46
N LEU A 17 9.31 11.63 9.73
CA LEU A 17 8.40 10.48 9.87
C LEU A 17 8.42 9.83 11.26
N GLN A 18 9.04 10.46 12.26
CA GLN A 18 8.82 10.04 13.64
C GLN A 18 7.37 10.39 14.01
N PRO A 19 6.52 9.42 14.37
CA PRO A 19 5.21 9.75 14.88
C PRO A 19 5.42 10.66 16.09
N PHE A 20 4.84 11.86 16.05
CA PHE A 20 4.89 12.84 17.13
C PHE A 20 4.05 12.32 18.31
N PHE A 21 4.47 11.22 18.91
CA PHE A 21 4.17 10.93 20.29
C PHE A 21 5.23 11.70 21.06
N PRO A 22 4.91 12.83 21.71
CA PRO A 22 5.87 13.42 22.63
C PRO A 22 6.27 12.31 23.60
N ASP A 23 7.57 12.06 23.73
CA ASP A 23 8.10 11.25 24.83
C ASP A 23 7.50 11.84 26.10
N ILE A 24 6.46 11.20 26.64
CA ILE A 24 5.78 11.71 27.82
C ILE A 24 6.89 11.75 28.88
N PRO A 25 7.25 12.94 29.40
CA PRO A 25 8.32 13.03 30.37
C PRO A 25 7.99 12.08 31.50
N LYS A 26 8.83 11.07 31.73
CA LYS A 26 8.65 10.16 32.87
C LYS A 26 8.92 10.97 34.12
N ILE A 27 7.89 11.62 34.65
CA ILE A 27 7.97 12.35 35.92
C ILE A 27 8.27 11.30 37.00
N PRO A 28 9.41 11.40 37.71
CA PRO A 28 9.71 10.49 38.81
C PRO A 28 8.56 10.49 39.82
N TYR A 29 8.16 9.30 40.28
CA TYR A 29 7.01 9.11 41.17
C TYR A 29 6.97 10.09 42.38
N PRO A 30 8.09 10.40 43.06
CA PRO A 30 8.08 11.36 44.18
C PRO A 30 7.69 12.79 43.76
N ILE A 31 8.10 13.21 42.56
CA ILE A 31 7.79 14.53 42.01
C ILE A 31 6.32 14.59 41.59
N ALA A 32 5.82 13.53 40.94
CA ALA A 32 4.40 13.42 40.59
C ALA A 32 3.50 13.44 41.84
N LEU A 33 3.90 12.74 42.90
CA LEU A 33 3.17 12.69 44.16
C LEU A 33 3.12 14.05 44.85
N ASN A 34 4.25 14.77 44.90
CA ASN A 34 4.32 16.10 45.49
C ASN A 34 3.48 17.14 44.71
N ILE A 35 3.47 17.06 43.38
CA ILE A 35 2.62 17.92 42.53
C ILE A 35 1.14 17.65 42.80
N LEU A 36 0.73 16.37 42.89
CA LEU A 36 -0.65 15.98 43.17
C LEU A 36 -1.11 16.36 44.59
N GLN A 37 -0.21 16.28 45.58
CA GLN A 37 -0.49 16.63 46.98
C GLN A 37 -0.69 18.13 47.20
N ASN A 38 -0.09 18.98 46.35
CA ASN A 38 -0.20 20.44 46.45
C ASN A 38 -1.29 21.05 45.55
N MET A 39 -1.98 20.24 44.73
CA MET A 39 -3.11 20.69 43.92
C MET A 39 -4.38 20.86 44.75
N ASN A 40 -5.17 21.86 44.40
CA ASN A 40 -6.51 22.01 44.94
C ASN A 40 -7.52 21.05 44.27
N ASN A 41 -8.68 20.86 44.90
CA ASN A 41 -9.71 19.94 44.41
C ASN A 41 -10.24 20.31 43.00
N GLN A 42 -10.22 21.57 42.58
CA GLN A 42 -10.67 21.96 41.24
C GLN A 42 -9.66 21.50 40.17
N GLU A 43 -8.36 21.69 40.42
CA GLU A 43 -7.28 21.23 39.54
C GLU A 43 -7.30 19.71 39.35
N ILE A 44 -7.55 18.96 40.44
CA ILE A 44 -7.69 17.50 40.39
C ILE A 44 -8.91 17.09 39.54
N GLN A 45 -10.03 17.80 39.62
CA GLN A 45 -11.24 17.48 38.83
C GLN A 45 -11.04 17.79 37.34
N GLU A 46 -10.34 18.87 37.00
CA GLU A 46 -9.99 19.19 35.61
C GLU A 46 -9.06 18.12 35.00
N ILE A 47 -8.04 17.67 35.74
CA ILE A 47 -7.18 16.56 35.29
C ILE A 47 -8.01 15.30 35.02
N ARG A 48 -8.96 14.95 35.91
CA ARG A 48 -9.86 13.80 35.71
C ARG A 48 -10.74 13.98 34.48
N ARG A 49 -11.25 15.19 34.24
CA ARG A 49 -12.06 15.51 33.06
C ARG A 49 -11.26 15.33 31.78
N VAL A 50 -10.05 15.90 31.72
CA VAL A 50 -9.12 15.76 30.59
C VAL A 50 -8.78 14.28 30.36
N SER A 51 -8.45 13.54 31.40
CA SER A 51 -8.16 12.09 31.31
C SER A 51 -9.33 11.29 30.73
N LYS A 52 -10.57 11.55 31.18
CA LYS A 52 -11.77 10.91 30.62
C LYS A 52 -11.95 11.23 29.15
N THR A 53 -11.75 12.48 28.75
CA THR A 53 -11.83 12.90 27.34
C THR A 53 -10.74 12.21 26.51
N TRP A 54 -9.51 12.15 27.01
CA TRP A 54 -8.42 11.45 26.33
C TRP A 54 -8.71 9.96 26.12
N ASN A 55 -9.27 9.28 27.12
CA ASN A 55 -9.67 7.88 26.98
C ASN A 55 -10.75 7.67 25.91
N LYS A 56 -11.70 8.61 25.76
CA LYS A 56 -12.68 8.56 24.67
C LYS A 56 -12.00 8.68 23.31
N VAL A 57 -11.07 9.61 23.15
CA VAL A 57 -10.31 9.80 21.90
C VAL A 57 -9.51 8.54 21.57
N ILE A 58 -8.81 7.94 22.53
CA ILE A 58 -8.07 6.69 22.35
C ILE A 58 -9.00 5.58 21.86
N ASN A 59 -10.18 5.41 22.48
CA ASN A 59 -11.13 4.38 22.07
C ASN A 59 -11.70 4.59 20.67
N ILE A 60 -11.79 5.84 20.20
CA ILE A 60 -12.20 6.16 18.83
C ILE A 60 -11.11 5.80 17.82
N LEU A 61 -9.84 6.07 18.14
CA LEU A 61 -8.70 5.85 17.23
C LEU A 61 -8.21 4.39 17.21
N LYS A 62 -8.40 3.66 18.31
CA LYS A 62 -7.88 2.30 18.50
C LYS A 62 -8.26 1.32 17.38
N PRO A 63 -9.54 1.23 16.92
CA PRO A 63 -9.91 0.30 15.86
C PRO A 63 -9.21 0.54 14.52
N GLU A 64 -8.95 1.80 14.18
CA GLU A 64 -8.24 2.17 12.95
C GLU A 64 -6.77 1.77 13.02
N ILE A 65 -6.11 2.04 14.15
CA ILE A 65 -4.72 1.64 14.41
C ILE A 65 -4.59 0.11 14.33
N GLU A 66 -5.51 -0.62 14.95
CA GLU A 66 -5.54 -2.09 14.90
C GLU A 66 -5.77 -2.62 13.48
N SER A 67 -6.65 -1.96 12.71
CA SER A 67 -6.91 -2.32 11.32
C SER A 67 -5.68 -2.13 10.43
N LYS A 68 -4.97 -1.00 10.57
CA LYS A 68 -3.72 -0.72 9.84
C LYS A 68 -2.64 -1.76 10.18
N SER A 69 -2.45 -2.03 11.48
CA SER A 69 -1.50 -3.04 11.96
C SER A 69 -1.82 -4.43 11.38
N LYS A 70 -3.10 -4.83 11.41
CA LYS A 70 -3.55 -6.11 10.83
C LYS A 70 -3.33 -6.18 9.32
N PHE A 71 -3.62 -5.10 8.59
CA PHE A 71 -3.37 -5.03 7.15
C PHE A 71 -1.89 -5.22 6.83
N ILE A 72 -1.01 -4.44 7.45
CA ILE A 72 0.43 -4.51 7.23
C ILE A 72 0.97 -5.89 7.59
N ARG A 73 0.45 -6.53 8.65
CA ARG A 73 0.83 -7.91 8.99
C ARG A 73 0.43 -8.90 7.89
N LEU A 74 -0.79 -8.81 7.36
CA LEU A 74 -1.24 -9.65 6.24
C LEU A 74 -0.41 -9.37 4.98
N LEU A 75 -0.16 -8.10 4.66
CA LEU A 75 0.65 -7.68 3.52
C LEU A 75 2.11 -8.17 3.63
N ASN A 76 2.71 -8.09 4.82
CA ASN A 76 4.03 -8.65 5.10
C ASN A 76 4.06 -10.18 5.00
N SER A 77 2.97 -10.86 5.33
CA SER A 77 2.92 -12.33 5.26
C SER A 77 2.98 -12.89 3.84
N MET A 78 2.82 -12.02 2.82
CA MET A 78 2.95 -12.32 1.40
C MET A 78 4.34 -11.96 0.83
N ILE A 79 5.28 -11.49 1.66
CA ILE A 79 6.66 -11.29 1.21
C ILE A 79 7.28 -12.67 0.91
N GLY A 80 7.81 -12.84 -0.31
CA GLY A 80 8.47 -14.05 -0.79
C GLY A 80 7.98 -14.52 -2.16
N ASP A 81 8.72 -15.44 -2.77
CA ASP A 81 8.54 -15.81 -4.18
C ASP A 81 7.43 -16.85 -4.42
N PHE A 82 6.90 -17.46 -3.36
CA PHE A 82 5.90 -18.50 -3.48
C PHE A 82 4.48 -17.93 -3.44
N TYR A 83 3.76 -18.15 -4.54
CA TYR A 83 2.36 -17.85 -4.72
C TYR A 83 1.52 -18.35 -3.53
N ASN A 84 1.03 -17.44 -2.69
CA ASN A 84 0.19 -17.79 -1.54
C ASN A 84 -1.22 -17.25 -1.69
N LYS A 85 -2.03 -17.98 -2.48
CA LYS A 85 -3.43 -17.64 -2.76
C LYS A 85 -4.26 -17.52 -1.48
N GLU A 86 -4.04 -18.39 -0.50
CA GLU A 86 -4.81 -18.41 0.74
C GLU A 86 -4.59 -17.13 1.56
N LYS A 87 -3.33 -16.74 1.79
CA LYS A 87 -3.00 -15.49 2.48
C LYS A 87 -3.53 -14.27 1.72
N PHE A 88 -3.46 -14.30 0.38
CA PHE A 88 -4.05 -13.24 -0.42
C PHE A 88 -5.57 -13.17 -0.27
N GLN A 89 -6.28 -14.30 -0.20
CA GLN A 89 -7.73 -14.28 0.08
C GLN A 89 -8.05 -13.74 1.47
N GLN A 90 -7.21 -14.02 2.48
CA GLN A 90 -7.37 -13.42 3.81
C GLN A 90 -7.19 -11.89 3.76
N LEU A 91 -6.19 -11.41 3.02
CA LEU A 91 -5.99 -9.97 2.79
C LEU A 91 -7.17 -9.35 2.03
N LYS A 92 -7.61 -9.96 0.92
CA LYS A 92 -8.73 -9.48 0.09
C LYS A 92 -10.01 -9.41 0.91
N THR A 93 -10.32 -10.47 1.67
CA THR A 93 -11.48 -10.49 2.58
C THR A 93 -11.40 -9.39 3.63
N PHE A 94 -10.22 -9.23 4.25
CA PHE A 94 -10.02 -8.19 5.24
C PHE A 94 -10.17 -6.78 4.63
N TYR A 95 -9.54 -6.52 3.49
CA TYR A 95 -9.68 -5.26 2.75
C TYR A 95 -11.15 -4.98 2.40
N ASN A 96 -11.89 -5.99 1.95
CA ASN A 96 -13.30 -5.86 1.59
C ASN A 96 -14.23 -5.61 2.79
N SER A 97 -13.80 -5.96 4.00
CA SER A 97 -14.51 -5.64 5.24
C SER A 97 -14.28 -4.20 5.74
N LEU A 98 -13.32 -3.47 5.16
CA LEU A 98 -13.02 -2.09 5.55
C LEU A 98 -14.08 -1.12 5.01
N SER A 99 -14.31 -0.05 5.77
CA SER A 99 -15.09 1.10 5.31
C SER A 99 -14.39 1.83 4.15
N SER A 100 -15.15 2.53 3.30
CA SER A 100 -14.63 3.17 2.09
C SER A 100 -13.49 4.16 2.36
N ASN A 101 -13.52 4.88 3.48
CA ASN A 101 -12.44 5.78 3.88
C ASN A 101 -11.14 5.05 4.18
N LEU A 102 -11.21 3.88 4.84
CA LEU A 102 -10.03 3.07 5.15
C LEU A 102 -9.50 2.35 3.91
N LYS A 103 -10.38 1.87 3.01
CA LYS A 103 -9.96 1.26 1.75
C LYS A 103 -9.00 2.16 0.98
N LEU A 104 -9.36 3.44 0.78
CA LEU A 104 -8.54 4.41 0.07
C LEU A 104 -7.15 4.59 0.68
N GLU A 105 -7.07 4.68 2.01
CA GLU A 105 -5.80 4.78 2.71
C GLU A 105 -4.97 3.49 2.54
N PHE A 106 -5.62 2.32 2.64
CA PHE A 106 -4.93 1.03 2.67
C PHE A 106 -4.36 0.62 1.31
N ILE A 107 -4.91 1.15 0.21
CA ILE A 107 -4.31 1.00 -1.13
C ILE A 107 -2.87 1.54 -1.17
N HIS A 108 -2.59 2.59 -0.40
CA HIS A 108 -1.31 3.27 -0.36
C HIS A 108 -0.37 2.75 0.74
N LEU A 109 -0.88 1.91 1.65
CA LEU A 109 -0.05 1.28 2.67
C LEU A 109 0.95 0.32 2.04
N LYS A 110 2.17 0.38 2.56
CA LYS A 110 3.30 -0.40 2.07
C LYS A 110 3.82 -1.36 3.12
N ASN A 111 4.20 -2.56 2.69
CA ASN A 111 4.85 -3.54 3.55
C ASN A 111 6.35 -3.23 3.75
N LYS A 112 7.07 -4.13 4.42
CA LYS A 112 8.51 -4.00 4.67
C LYS A 112 9.36 -3.98 3.39
N MET A 113 8.85 -4.51 2.29
CA MET A 113 9.50 -4.48 0.97
C MET A 113 9.09 -3.27 0.13
N ASN A 114 8.32 -2.34 0.69
CA ASN A 114 7.76 -1.19 -0.01
C ASN A 114 6.72 -1.56 -1.08
N ASP A 115 6.15 -2.78 -1.01
CA ASP A 115 5.06 -3.23 -1.87
C ASP A 115 3.71 -2.75 -1.34
N THR A 116 2.83 -2.35 -2.27
CA THR A 116 1.40 -2.12 -2.00
C THR A 116 0.60 -3.41 -2.20
N ILE A 117 -0.69 -3.39 -1.88
CA ILE A 117 -1.63 -4.49 -2.15
C ILE A 117 -1.74 -4.87 -3.63
N LEU A 118 -1.38 -3.95 -4.54
CA LEU A 118 -1.48 -4.17 -5.98
C LEU A 118 -0.48 -5.22 -6.49
N ARG A 119 0.71 -5.32 -5.87
CA ARG A 119 1.72 -6.31 -6.27
C ARG A 119 1.25 -7.75 -6.03
N PRO A 120 0.85 -8.16 -4.82
CA PRO A 120 0.35 -9.51 -4.62
C PRO A 120 -0.93 -9.78 -5.42
N ALA A 121 -1.78 -8.77 -5.66
CA ALA A 121 -2.93 -8.94 -6.57
C ALA A 121 -2.49 -9.27 -8.00
N ALA A 122 -1.45 -8.61 -8.52
CA ALA A 122 -0.85 -8.92 -9.81
C ALA A 122 -0.21 -10.31 -9.85
N GLN A 123 0.52 -10.69 -8.78
CA GLN A 123 1.13 -12.01 -8.66
C GLN A 123 0.09 -13.14 -8.64
N ILE A 124 -1.06 -12.91 -7.98
CA ILE A 124 -2.21 -13.82 -7.91
C ILE A 124 -3.09 -13.77 -9.17
N LYS A 125 -2.80 -12.83 -10.08
CA LYS A 125 -3.55 -12.60 -11.31
C LYS A 125 -5.06 -12.32 -11.07
N ASP A 126 -5.38 -11.67 -9.95
CA ASP A 126 -6.76 -11.32 -9.59
C ASP A 126 -7.17 -10.01 -10.29
N SER A 127 -7.54 -10.14 -11.56
CA SER A 127 -7.89 -9.00 -12.44
C SER A 127 -9.08 -8.20 -11.92
N GLU A 128 -10.09 -8.87 -11.37
CA GLU A 128 -11.28 -8.24 -10.79
C GLU A 128 -10.89 -7.37 -9.59
N PHE A 129 -10.07 -7.90 -8.68
CA PHE A 129 -9.64 -7.14 -7.52
C PHE A 129 -8.70 -5.98 -7.87
N ILE A 130 -7.82 -6.15 -8.87
CA ILE A 130 -7.00 -5.06 -9.41
C ILE A 130 -7.89 -3.94 -9.93
N PHE A 131 -8.92 -4.27 -10.71
CA PHE A 131 -9.86 -3.30 -11.22
C PHE A 131 -10.64 -2.61 -10.09
N GLU A 132 -11.09 -3.36 -9.09
CA GLU A 132 -11.79 -2.83 -7.90
C GLU A 132 -10.92 -1.81 -7.16
N ILE A 133 -9.66 -2.14 -6.86
CA ILE A 133 -8.73 -1.26 -6.15
C ILE A 133 -8.49 0.02 -6.96
N LEU A 134 -8.13 -0.12 -8.24
CA LEU A 134 -7.74 1.02 -9.06
C LEU A 134 -8.95 1.94 -9.33
N SER A 135 -10.16 1.39 -9.47
CA SER A 135 -11.38 2.17 -9.72
C SER A 135 -11.72 3.13 -8.58
N GLN A 136 -11.30 2.83 -7.35
CA GLN A 136 -11.48 3.70 -6.18
C GLN A 136 -10.58 4.95 -6.20
N LEU A 137 -9.50 4.93 -7.00
CA LEU A 137 -8.55 6.02 -7.09
C LEU A 137 -8.86 6.95 -8.27
N ASN A 138 -8.41 8.21 -8.18
CA ASN A 138 -8.33 9.08 -9.36
C ASN A 138 -7.19 8.64 -10.30
N PHE A 139 -7.21 9.10 -11.56
CA PHE A 139 -6.23 8.67 -12.57
C PHE A 139 -4.76 8.89 -12.17
N GLN A 140 -4.45 10.00 -11.50
CA GLN A 140 -3.08 10.30 -11.05
C GLN A 140 -2.60 9.30 -10.00
N ASN A 141 -3.46 8.94 -9.05
CA ASN A 141 -3.14 7.97 -8.01
C ASN A 141 -3.09 6.54 -8.56
N ARG A 142 -3.94 6.18 -9.55
CA ARG A 142 -3.85 4.89 -10.26
C ARG A 142 -2.47 4.69 -10.86
N LYS A 143 -1.99 5.68 -11.62
CA LYS A 143 -0.66 5.63 -12.24
C LYS A 143 0.45 5.47 -11.20
N LYS A 144 0.41 6.26 -10.11
CA LYS A 144 1.38 6.16 -9.01
C LYS A 144 1.37 4.78 -8.36
N CYS A 145 0.21 4.17 -8.16
CA CYS A 145 0.09 2.83 -7.58
C CYS A 145 0.66 1.75 -8.53
N ILE A 146 0.30 1.79 -9.82
CA ILE A 146 0.76 0.84 -10.84
C ILE A 146 2.29 0.86 -10.98
N LEU A 147 2.89 2.05 -10.89
CA LEU A 147 4.32 2.27 -11.05
C LEU A 147 5.07 2.46 -9.73
N SER A 148 4.47 2.12 -8.58
CA SER A 148 5.15 2.26 -7.28
C SER A 148 6.22 1.18 -7.14
N PRO A 149 7.52 1.52 -7.15
CA PRO A 149 8.57 0.52 -7.01
C PRO A 149 8.67 0.03 -5.57
N ASN A 150 9.04 -1.24 -5.43
CA ASN A 150 9.46 -1.83 -4.17
C ASN A 150 10.94 -1.50 -3.87
N ASN A 151 11.51 -2.10 -2.84
CA ASN A 151 12.93 -1.91 -2.49
C ASN A 151 13.91 -2.36 -3.60
N ASP A 152 13.48 -3.26 -4.48
CA ASP A 152 14.28 -3.79 -5.60
C ASP A 152 14.00 -3.05 -6.93
N GLY A 153 13.23 -1.96 -6.90
CA GLY A 153 12.83 -1.23 -8.11
C GLY A 153 11.69 -1.90 -8.90
N ILE A 154 11.18 -3.04 -8.45
CA ILE A 154 10.13 -3.80 -9.12
C ILE A 154 8.77 -3.16 -8.80
N THR A 155 7.99 -2.84 -9.83
CA THR A 155 6.64 -2.27 -9.69
C THR A 155 5.56 -3.35 -9.85
N PRO A 156 4.32 -3.11 -9.40
CA PRO A 156 3.19 -3.99 -9.71
C PRO A 156 3.01 -4.26 -11.21
N PHE A 157 3.34 -3.28 -12.06
CA PHE A 157 3.25 -3.46 -13.51
C PHE A 157 4.32 -4.41 -14.08
N HIS A 158 5.54 -4.44 -13.51
CA HIS A 158 6.54 -5.45 -13.86
C HIS A 158 5.99 -6.86 -13.60
N ILE A 159 5.37 -7.07 -12.43
CA ILE A 159 4.74 -8.36 -12.08
C ILE A 159 3.59 -8.70 -13.03
N ALA A 160 2.76 -7.70 -13.35
CA ALA A 160 1.62 -7.86 -14.26
C ALA A 160 2.03 -8.09 -15.72
N THR A 161 3.33 -8.03 -16.04
CA THR A 161 3.87 -8.19 -17.40
C THR A 161 5.07 -9.14 -17.45
N LEU A 162 5.22 -10.01 -16.44
CA LEU A 162 6.27 -11.04 -16.44
C LEU A 162 6.18 -11.98 -17.64
N THR A 163 4.96 -12.23 -18.13
CA THR A 163 4.69 -13.03 -19.32
C THR A 163 3.63 -12.35 -20.19
N PHE A 164 3.50 -12.81 -21.44
CA PHE A 164 2.43 -12.35 -22.35
C PHE A 164 1.03 -12.59 -21.76
N ASP A 165 0.81 -13.77 -21.18
CA ASP A 165 -0.47 -14.12 -20.57
C ASP A 165 -0.75 -13.25 -19.33
N ASP A 166 0.28 -12.93 -18.53
CA ASP A 166 0.11 -12.02 -17.40
C ASP A 166 -0.28 -10.62 -17.86
N LYS A 167 0.36 -10.09 -18.91
CA LYS A 167 -0.04 -8.81 -19.51
C LYS A 167 -1.49 -8.87 -19.96
N LYS A 168 -1.91 -9.96 -20.61
CA LYS A 168 -3.28 -10.13 -21.08
C LYS A 168 -4.29 -10.17 -19.93
N ILE A 169 -3.99 -10.90 -18.84
CA ILE A 169 -4.91 -11.12 -17.72
C ILE A 169 -4.96 -9.90 -16.80
N VAL A 170 -3.82 -9.33 -16.39
CA VAL A 170 -3.75 -8.28 -15.37
C VAL A 170 -3.08 -7.00 -15.84
N GLY A 171 -2.04 -7.05 -16.68
CA GLY A 171 -1.35 -5.84 -17.16
C GLY A 171 -2.29 -4.90 -17.92
N ASN A 172 -3.07 -5.44 -18.86
CA ASN A 172 -4.05 -4.70 -19.65
C ASN A 172 -5.18 -4.14 -18.78
N VAL A 173 -5.54 -4.81 -17.69
CA VAL A 173 -6.53 -4.29 -16.73
C VAL A 173 -5.99 -3.04 -16.07
N MET A 174 -4.74 -3.06 -15.60
CA MET A 174 -4.09 -1.86 -15.03
C MET A 174 -4.08 -0.71 -16.03
N LEU A 175 -3.69 -0.95 -17.29
CA LEU A 175 -3.63 0.08 -18.33
C LEU A 175 -5.02 0.66 -18.66
N ARG A 176 -6.06 -0.17 -18.72
CA ARG A 176 -7.44 0.28 -18.99
C ARG A 176 -8.01 1.19 -17.89
N THR A 177 -7.46 1.12 -16.68
CA THR A 177 -7.87 2.03 -15.60
C THR A 177 -7.26 3.44 -15.73
N LEU A 178 -6.30 3.64 -16.64
CA LEU A 178 -5.63 4.91 -16.87
C LEU A 178 -6.26 5.72 -18.00
N THR A 179 -5.81 6.98 -18.14
CA THR A 179 -6.10 7.75 -19.35
C THR A 179 -5.39 7.10 -20.55
N SER A 180 -5.92 7.24 -21.76
CA SER A 180 -5.29 6.70 -22.96
C SER A 180 -3.86 7.21 -23.16
N SER A 181 -3.58 8.44 -22.75
CA SER A 181 -2.24 9.03 -22.85
C SER A 181 -1.25 8.40 -21.85
N ASP A 182 -1.67 8.15 -20.62
CA ASP A 182 -0.83 7.52 -19.61
C ASP A 182 -0.61 6.04 -19.91
N ALA A 183 -1.65 5.34 -20.35
CA ALA A 183 -1.55 3.94 -20.76
C ALA A 183 -0.50 3.78 -21.88
N LYS A 184 -0.58 4.59 -22.94
CA LYS A 184 0.40 4.58 -24.04
C LYS A 184 1.82 4.91 -23.55
N ARG A 185 1.97 5.89 -22.66
CA ARG A 185 3.29 6.25 -22.10
C ARG A 185 3.92 5.10 -21.30
N ILE A 186 3.11 4.37 -20.53
CA ILE A 186 3.59 3.21 -19.78
C ILE A 186 3.93 2.06 -20.73
N GLU A 187 3.03 1.79 -21.67
CA GLU A 187 3.16 0.68 -22.63
C GLU A 187 4.37 0.84 -23.55
N ASN A 188 4.69 2.07 -23.97
CA ASN A 188 5.81 2.35 -24.86
C ASN A 188 7.18 2.40 -24.15
N ASN A 189 7.22 2.25 -22.82
CA ASN A 189 8.47 2.30 -22.08
C ASN A 189 8.87 0.90 -21.60
N PHE A 190 9.87 0.33 -22.26
CA PHE A 190 10.35 -1.04 -22.02
C PHE A 190 10.83 -1.27 -20.57
N VAL A 191 11.28 -0.23 -19.87
CA VAL A 191 11.74 -0.35 -18.46
C VAL A 191 10.61 -0.67 -17.49
N ASN A 192 9.35 -0.60 -17.93
CA ASN A 192 8.19 -0.92 -17.08
C ASN A 192 7.83 -2.41 -17.10
N TYR A 193 8.45 -3.21 -17.98
CA TYR A 193 8.10 -4.61 -18.17
C TYR A 193 8.98 -5.54 -17.34
N GLY A 194 8.39 -6.67 -16.88
CA GLY A 194 9.12 -7.71 -16.16
C GLY A 194 10.23 -8.37 -17.00
N TRP A 195 11.29 -8.83 -16.33
CA TRP A 195 12.57 -9.34 -16.88
C TRP A 195 12.50 -10.63 -17.73
N ASN A 196 11.34 -11.00 -18.27
CA ASN A 196 11.13 -12.27 -18.99
C ASN A 196 10.56 -12.08 -20.42
N LEU A 197 10.79 -10.93 -21.05
CA LEU A 197 10.36 -10.67 -22.43
C LEU A 197 11.41 -10.97 -23.52
N ASP A 198 12.44 -11.75 -23.17
CA ASP A 198 13.40 -12.32 -24.13
C ASP A 198 13.06 -13.81 -24.26
N ASP A 199 12.54 -14.33 -25.39
CA ASP A 199 13.34 -14.59 -26.60
C ASP A 199 12.61 -14.31 -27.93
N VAL A 200 11.40 -13.74 -27.95
CA VAL A 200 10.71 -13.43 -29.22
C VAL A 200 9.93 -12.11 -29.12
N ASN A 201 10.64 -11.02 -29.43
CA ASN A 201 10.11 -9.72 -29.87
C ASN A 201 9.76 -8.68 -28.76
N PRO A 202 10.74 -7.87 -28.32
CA PRO A 202 10.48 -6.70 -27.50
C PRO A 202 10.04 -5.52 -28.39
N GLY A 203 8.80 -5.05 -28.24
CA GLY A 203 8.45 -3.67 -28.60
C GLY A 203 7.51 -3.42 -29.78
N VAL A 204 6.89 -4.44 -30.39
CA VAL A 204 5.81 -4.19 -31.38
C VAL A 204 4.70 -5.23 -31.21
N TYR A 205 3.70 -4.92 -30.41
CA TYR A 205 2.39 -5.54 -30.56
C TYR A 205 1.41 -4.44 -30.93
N ASP A 206 1.01 -4.44 -32.20
CA ASP A 206 -0.11 -3.67 -32.69
C ASP A 206 -1.31 -3.91 -31.79
N TYR A 207 -1.69 -2.87 -31.05
CA TYR A 207 -2.96 -2.82 -30.35
C TYR A 207 -4.06 -2.70 -31.41
N ALA A 208 -4.53 -3.82 -31.95
CA ALA A 208 -5.86 -3.87 -32.53
C ALA A 208 -6.86 -3.94 -31.36
N PRO A 209 -7.64 -2.88 -31.08
CA PRO A 209 -8.69 -2.99 -30.08
C PRO A 209 -9.63 -4.15 -30.47
N PRO A 210 -10.13 -4.95 -29.51
CA PRO A 210 -11.12 -5.96 -29.82
C PRO A 210 -12.31 -5.28 -30.50
N VAL A 211 -12.68 -5.78 -31.68
CA VAL A 211 -13.96 -5.42 -32.30
C VAL A 211 -15.04 -5.89 -31.35
N ILE A 212 -15.58 -4.97 -30.56
CA ILE A 212 -16.81 -5.20 -29.82
C ILE A 212 -17.90 -5.17 -30.88
N GLU A 213 -18.29 -6.34 -31.39
CA GLU A 213 -19.54 -6.44 -32.13
C GLU A 213 -20.66 -5.99 -31.18
N CYS A 214 -21.27 -4.85 -31.52
CA CYS A 214 -22.47 -4.39 -30.85
C CYS A 214 -23.53 -5.49 -31.01
N PRO A 215 -24.14 -6.00 -29.93
CA PRO A 215 -25.27 -6.91 -30.04
C PRO A 215 -26.34 -6.27 -30.92
N ALA A 216 -26.91 -7.03 -31.85
CA ALA A 216 -27.88 -6.57 -32.83
C ALA A 216 -29.18 -5.99 -32.22
N GLU A 217 -29.30 -6.01 -30.89
CA GLU A 217 -30.47 -5.56 -30.13
C GLU A 217 -30.44 -4.07 -29.77
N PHE A 218 -29.37 -3.33 -30.10
CA PHE A 218 -29.25 -1.88 -29.86
C PHE A 218 -28.94 -1.06 -31.11
N LYS A 219 -29.64 -1.31 -32.22
CA LYS A 219 -29.68 -0.38 -33.35
C LYS A 219 -31.04 0.31 -33.41
N CYS A 220 -31.06 1.62 -33.17
CA CYS A 220 -32.09 2.51 -33.68
C CYS A 220 -31.91 2.71 -35.19
#